data_AF-A0A3N5ED69-F1
#
_entry.id   AF-A0A3N5ED69-F1
#
_cell.length_a   1.000
_cell.length_b   1.000
_cell.length_c   1.000
_cell.angle_alpha   90.00
_cell.angle_beta   90.00
_cell.angle_gamma   90.00
#
_symmetry.space_group_name_H-M   'P 1'
#
loop_
_entity.id
_entity.type
_entity.pdbx_description
1 polymer ?
#
loop_
_entity_poly.entity_id
_entity_poly.type
_entity_poly.pdbx_seq_one_letter_code
_entity_poly.pdbx_strand_id
1 'polypeptide(L)'
;MMQLMVLAALLQEPTYADLSRKHGLGGADQLMRSGKYLEAAVAYRNILLTPGDREVVRIPLALALLAKGDAVYAGIEVRRAHMLCPDFARIVLDPTELFGSKGALIKAVEATVGKTAEGDEAEVNAAIAYACFLEGERDRAQTALGKYAQLRGSDAFVRDLKAALAKVPAKATAAAAPAAPPAPAAAPVAYRGGDPVRAGVRFVEPEVRPRGEILAK
;
A
#
# COMPACT_ATOMS: atom_id res chain seq x y z
N MET A 1 -41.74 -9.37 14.96
CA MET A 1 -40.41 -9.77 14.45
C MET A 1 -39.71 -8.73 13.57
N MET A 2 -40.38 -7.70 13.01
CA MET A 2 -39.72 -6.69 12.17
C MET A 2 -38.94 -5.59 12.94
N GLN A 3 -39.19 -5.40 14.24
CA GLN A 3 -38.50 -4.36 15.04
C GLN A 3 -37.05 -4.69 15.40
N LEU A 4 -36.66 -5.97 15.50
CA LEU A 4 -35.28 -6.33 15.84
C LEU A 4 -34.31 -6.13 14.67
N MET A 5 -34.76 -6.22 13.41
CA MET A 5 -33.88 -6.01 12.26
C MET A 5 -33.56 -4.53 12.02
N VAL A 6 -34.47 -3.61 12.36
CA VAL A 6 -34.21 -2.16 12.24
C VAL A 6 -33.20 -1.68 13.30
N LEU A 7 -33.26 -2.23 14.51
CA LEU A 7 -32.29 -1.94 15.58
C LEU A 7 -30.90 -2.53 15.30
N ALA A 8 -30.83 -3.70 14.66
CA ALA A 8 -29.55 -4.29 14.25
C ALA A 8 -28.87 -3.51 13.11
N ALA A 9 -29.65 -2.92 12.19
CA ALA A 9 -29.12 -2.08 11.11
C ALA A 9 -28.55 -0.75 11.62
N LEU A 10 -29.08 -0.20 12.72
CA LEU A 10 -28.58 1.02 13.36
C LEU A 10 -27.26 0.85 14.14
N LEU A 11 -26.79 -0.39 14.31
CA LEU A 11 -25.56 -0.73 15.02
C LEU A 11 -24.38 -1.09 14.10
N GLN A 12 -24.57 -1.11 12.77
CA GLN A 12 -23.46 -1.32 11.85
C GLN A 12 -22.64 -0.03 11.71
N GLU A 13 -21.32 -0.15 11.88
CA GLU A 13 -20.40 0.95 11.57
C GLU A 13 -20.50 1.26 10.07
N PRO A 14 -20.63 2.54 9.68
CA PRO A 14 -20.80 2.91 8.28
C PRO A 14 -19.59 2.44 7.48
N THR A 15 -19.83 1.72 6.39
CA THR A 15 -18.76 1.26 5.50
C THR A 15 -18.19 2.45 4.71
N TYR A 16 -16.96 2.32 4.19
CA TYR A 16 -16.44 3.33 3.26
C TYR A 16 -17.34 3.51 2.03
N ALA A 17 -17.99 2.46 1.53
CA ALA A 17 -18.92 2.57 0.42
C ALA A 17 -20.15 3.45 0.75
N ASP A 18 -20.69 3.36 1.97
CA ASP A 18 -21.76 4.26 2.44
C ASP A 18 -21.28 5.70 2.48
N LEU A 19 -20.06 5.90 2.96
CA LEU A 19 -19.41 7.20 3.05
C LEU A 19 -19.19 7.82 1.67
N SER A 20 -18.67 7.03 0.74
CA SER A 20 -18.45 7.42 -0.65
C SER A 20 -19.75 7.88 -1.29
N ARG A 21 -20.84 7.12 -1.13
CA ARG A 21 -22.17 7.52 -1.64
C ARG A 21 -22.67 8.79 -0.97
N LYS A 22 -22.61 8.88 0.36
CA LYS A 22 -23.13 10.01 1.14
C LYS A 22 -22.45 11.34 0.75
N HIS A 23 -21.14 11.32 0.50
CA HIS A 23 -20.36 12.53 0.20
C HIS A 23 -20.07 12.72 -1.30
N GLY A 24 -20.60 11.84 -2.18
CA GLY A 24 -20.43 11.94 -3.62
C GLY A 24 -18.98 11.71 -4.08
N LEU A 25 -18.27 10.77 -3.45
CA LEU A 25 -16.85 10.52 -3.71
C LEU A 25 -16.59 9.69 -4.97
N GLY A 26 -17.62 9.10 -5.58
CA GLY A 26 -17.46 8.10 -6.65
C GLY A 26 -16.56 8.51 -7.82
N GLY A 27 -16.59 9.79 -8.23
CA GLY A 27 -15.70 10.31 -9.27
C GLY A 27 -14.23 10.36 -8.82
N ALA A 28 -13.98 10.81 -7.59
CA ALA A 28 -12.65 10.83 -6.99
C ALA A 28 -12.13 9.40 -6.75
N ASP A 29 -12.98 8.49 -6.27
CA ASP A 29 -12.65 7.07 -6.09
C ASP A 29 -12.28 6.41 -7.42
N GLN A 30 -12.97 6.74 -8.52
CA GLN A 30 -12.64 6.20 -9.84
C GLN A 30 -11.26 6.68 -10.32
N LEU A 31 -10.93 7.96 -10.12
CA LEU A 31 -9.59 8.48 -10.41
C LEU A 31 -8.54 7.74 -9.57
N MET A 32 -8.86 7.48 -8.30
CA MET A 32 -8.00 6.75 -7.37
C MET A 32 -7.69 5.32 -7.86
N ARG A 33 -8.72 4.54 -8.22
CA ARG A 33 -8.56 3.19 -8.79
C ARG A 33 -7.85 3.16 -10.14
N SER A 34 -7.92 4.27 -10.89
CA SER A 34 -7.25 4.41 -12.18
C SER A 34 -5.78 4.84 -12.07
N GLY A 35 -5.26 4.99 -10.85
CA GLY A 35 -3.88 5.46 -10.61
C GLY A 35 -3.66 6.96 -10.83
N LYS A 36 -4.74 7.73 -11.06
CA LYS A 36 -4.69 9.19 -11.29
C LYS A 36 -4.71 9.95 -9.96
N TYR A 37 -3.66 9.75 -9.18
CA TYR A 37 -3.64 10.13 -7.76
C TYR A 37 -3.64 11.64 -7.53
N LEU A 38 -3.04 12.43 -8.42
CA LEU A 38 -3.08 13.90 -8.32
C LEU A 38 -4.51 14.41 -8.55
N GLU A 39 -5.14 13.94 -9.60
CA GLU A 39 -6.51 14.31 -9.97
C GLU A 39 -7.50 13.85 -8.90
N ALA A 40 -7.30 12.66 -8.32
CA ALA A 40 -8.08 12.19 -7.18
C ALA A 40 -7.91 13.10 -5.96
N ALA A 41 -6.68 13.48 -5.61
CA ALA A 41 -6.42 14.40 -4.50
C ALA A 41 -7.09 15.76 -4.72
N VAL A 42 -7.03 16.32 -5.93
CA VAL A 42 -7.74 17.56 -6.28
C VAL A 42 -9.25 17.39 -6.13
N ALA A 43 -9.82 16.27 -6.60
CA ALA A 43 -11.24 15.99 -6.50
C ALA A 43 -11.70 15.87 -5.03
N TYR A 44 -10.98 15.15 -4.17
CA TYR A 44 -11.29 15.08 -2.73
C TYR A 44 -11.19 16.45 -2.06
N ARG A 45 -10.17 17.23 -2.40
CA ARG A 45 -10.01 18.58 -1.86
C ARG A 45 -11.17 19.49 -2.25
N ASN A 46 -11.64 19.42 -3.50
CA ASN A 46 -12.81 20.17 -3.94
C ASN A 46 -14.07 19.80 -3.17
N ILE A 47 -14.23 18.52 -2.80
CA ILE A 47 -15.35 18.07 -1.97
C ILE A 47 -15.26 18.68 -0.56
N LEU A 48 -14.06 18.75 0.04
CA LEU A 48 -13.85 19.41 1.33
C LEU A 48 -14.11 20.93 1.31
N LEU A 49 -14.04 21.59 0.15
CA LEU A 49 -14.36 23.01 0.01
C LEU A 49 -15.87 23.29 -0.01
N THR A 50 -16.70 22.26 -0.22
CA THR A 50 -18.16 22.44 -0.21
C THR A 50 -18.70 22.45 1.22
N PRO A 51 -19.72 23.26 1.53
CA PRO A 51 -20.31 23.29 2.87
C PRO A 51 -20.82 21.92 3.34
N GLY A 52 -20.69 21.69 4.65
CA GLY A 52 -21.20 20.51 5.35
C GLY A 52 -20.13 19.76 6.14
N ASP A 53 -20.57 18.79 6.93
CA ASP A 53 -19.68 17.90 7.67
C ASP A 53 -19.09 16.85 6.72
N ARG A 54 -17.86 17.10 6.26
CA ARG A 54 -17.16 16.29 5.26
C ARG A 54 -15.72 15.98 5.65
N GLU A 55 -15.35 16.20 6.91
CA GLU A 55 -13.98 16.03 7.40
C GLU A 55 -13.45 14.60 7.18
N VAL A 56 -14.36 13.64 7.09
CA VAL A 56 -14.06 12.25 6.75
C VAL A 56 -13.39 12.06 5.38
N VAL A 57 -13.58 12.98 4.44
CA VAL A 57 -12.97 12.96 3.09
C VAL A 57 -11.46 13.22 3.15
N ARG A 58 -10.94 13.73 4.27
CA ARG A 58 -9.50 13.93 4.46
C ARG A 58 -8.69 12.64 4.38
N ILE A 59 -9.28 11.49 4.68
CA ILE A 59 -8.58 10.20 4.61
C ILE A 59 -8.32 9.75 3.17
N PRO A 60 -9.32 9.60 2.31
CA PRO A 60 -9.03 9.29 0.92
C PRO A 60 -8.19 10.40 0.23
N LEU A 61 -8.31 11.67 0.66
CA LEU A 61 -7.37 12.73 0.25
C LEU A 61 -5.92 12.43 0.66
N ALA A 62 -5.68 12.11 1.94
CA ALA A 62 -4.34 11.82 2.44
C ALA A 62 -3.72 10.63 1.70
N LEU A 63 -4.50 9.58 1.44
CA LEU A 63 -4.04 8.40 0.70
C LEU A 63 -3.74 8.72 -0.76
N ALA A 64 -4.53 9.59 -1.40
CA ALA A 64 -4.25 10.09 -2.75
C ALA A 64 -2.95 10.91 -2.80
N LEU A 65 -2.73 11.79 -1.82
CA LEU A 65 -1.49 12.57 -1.70
C LEU A 65 -0.28 11.65 -1.50
N LEU A 66 -0.39 10.67 -0.61
CA LEU A 66 0.67 9.69 -0.37
C LEU A 66 1.02 8.92 -1.64
N ALA A 67 0.01 8.43 -2.35
CA ALA A 67 0.16 7.71 -3.62
C ALA A 67 0.78 8.57 -4.73
N LYS A 68 0.50 9.88 -4.72
CA LYS A 68 1.12 10.85 -5.62
C LYS A 68 2.57 11.19 -5.26
N GLY A 69 3.04 10.74 -4.09
CA GLY A 69 4.38 11.00 -3.55
C GLY A 69 4.45 12.20 -2.61
N ASP A 70 3.32 12.80 -2.25
CA ASP A 70 3.23 13.95 -1.36
C ASP A 70 2.95 13.50 0.09
N ALA A 71 3.94 12.84 0.68
CA ALA A 71 3.83 12.23 2.00
C ALA A 71 3.67 13.25 3.14
N VAL A 72 4.20 14.46 2.98
CA VAL A 72 4.14 15.52 3.99
C VAL A 72 2.70 16.00 4.15
N TYR A 73 2.06 16.40 3.05
CA TYR A 73 0.67 16.82 3.09
C TYR A 73 -0.28 15.66 3.41
N ALA A 74 0.06 14.43 3.02
CA ALA A 74 -0.68 13.24 3.47
C ALA A 74 -0.69 13.12 5.00
N GLY A 75 0.46 13.30 5.66
CA GLY A 75 0.57 13.26 7.12
C GLY A 75 -0.29 14.30 7.80
N ILE A 76 -0.25 15.54 7.29
CA ILE A 76 -1.07 16.65 7.79
C ILE A 76 -2.56 16.29 7.69
N GLU A 77 -3.02 15.76 6.56
CA GLU A 77 -4.42 15.41 6.36
C GLU A 77 -4.88 14.22 7.22
N VAL A 78 -4.02 13.21 7.45
CA VAL A 78 -4.31 12.13 8.41
C VAL A 78 -4.53 12.69 9.82
N ARG A 79 -3.63 13.56 10.29
CA ARG A 79 -3.76 14.14 11.63
C ARG A 79 -4.97 15.04 11.75
N ARG A 80 -5.27 15.84 10.71
CA ARG A 80 -6.48 16.67 10.67
C ARG A 80 -7.74 15.84 10.69
N ALA A 81 -7.80 14.78 9.89
CA ALA A 81 -8.92 13.84 9.93
C ALA A 81 -9.13 13.29 11.34
N HIS A 82 -8.05 12.90 12.00
CA HIS A 82 -8.10 12.40 13.37
C HIS A 82 -8.60 13.44 14.39
N MET A 83 -8.17 14.70 14.27
CA MET A 83 -8.61 15.78 15.18
C MET A 83 -10.05 16.24 14.93
N LEU A 84 -10.51 16.19 13.68
CA LEU A 84 -11.77 16.82 13.26
C LEU A 84 -12.90 15.80 13.07
N CYS A 85 -12.60 14.51 12.96
CA CYS A 85 -13.58 13.44 12.82
C CYS A 85 -13.53 12.54 14.06
N PRO A 86 -14.46 12.71 15.02
CA PRO A 86 -14.54 11.86 16.21
C PRO A 86 -14.74 10.37 15.89
N ASP A 87 -15.40 10.07 14.76
CA ASP A 87 -15.63 8.72 14.27
C ASP A 87 -14.45 8.18 13.42
N PHE A 88 -13.33 8.90 13.35
CA PHE A 88 -12.17 8.55 12.53
C PHE A 88 -11.71 7.09 12.71
N ALA A 89 -11.65 6.62 13.96
CA ALA A 89 -11.22 5.26 14.28
C ALA A 89 -12.24 4.17 13.91
N ARG A 90 -13.47 4.55 13.55
CA ARG A 90 -14.60 3.66 13.25
C ARG A 90 -14.85 3.49 11.76
N ILE A 91 -14.17 4.27 10.92
CA ILE A 91 -14.30 4.16 9.47
C ILE A 91 -13.46 2.97 9.02
N VAL A 92 -14.14 1.91 8.63
CA VAL A 92 -13.51 0.76 8.00
C VAL A 92 -13.26 1.10 6.53
N LEU A 93 -12.01 1.46 6.23
CA LEU A 93 -11.51 1.65 4.88
C LEU A 93 -10.68 0.42 4.48
N ASP A 94 -11.08 -0.26 3.40
CA ASP A 94 -10.21 -1.24 2.73
C ASP A 94 -9.36 -0.51 1.66
N PRO A 95 -8.02 -0.46 1.80
CA PRO A 95 -7.15 0.12 0.78
C PRO A 95 -7.34 -0.52 -0.60
N THR A 96 -7.68 -1.82 -0.66
CA THR A 96 -7.90 -2.52 -1.93
C THR A 96 -9.13 -1.98 -2.66
N GLU A 97 -10.19 -1.64 -1.93
CA GLU A 97 -11.41 -1.05 -2.51
C GLU A 97 -11.13 0.35 -3.09
N LEU A 98 -10.34 1.15 -2.36
CA LEU A 98 -10.02 2.52 -2.75
C LEU A 98 -8.99 2.60 -3.90
N PHE A 99 -7.93 1.79 -3.82
CA PHE A 99 -6.85 1.78 -4.81
C PHE A 99 -7.13 0.84 -5.98
N GLY A 100 -8.12 -0.03 -5.88
CA GLY A 100 -8.45 -1.05 -6.90
C GLY A 100 -7.42 -2.17 -7.01
N SER A 101 -6.38 -2.17 -6.18
CA SER A 101 -5.35 -3.21 -6.18
C SER A 101 -4.70 -3.36 -4.81
N LYS A 102 -4.48 -4.62 -4.41
CA LYS A 102 -3.87 -4.97 -3.12
C LYS A 102 -2.40 -4.54 -3.08
N GLY A 103 -1.96 -3.95 -1.97
CA GLY A 103 -0.56 -3.54 -1.76
C GLY A 103 -0.14 -2.29 -2.52
N ALA A 104 -1.06 -1.61 -3.24
CA ALA A 104 -0.76 -0.34 -3.89
C ALA A 104 -0.38 0.74 -2.88
N LEU A 105 -1.01 0.73 -1.71
CA LEU A 105 -0.70 1.67 -0.63
C LEU A 105 0.69 1.40 -0.03
N ILE A 106 1.09 0.13 0.14
CA ILE A 106 2.45 -0.20 0.57
C ILE A 106 3.50 0.22 -0.47
N LYS A 107 3.25 0.02 -1.76
CA LYS A 107 4.14 0.53 -2.82
C LYS A 107 4.30 2.04 -2.77
N ALA A 108 3.22 2.77 -2.46
CA ALA A 108 3.29 4.21 -2.24
C ALA A 108 4.18 4.57 -1.04
N VAL A 109 4.04 3.85 0.08
CA VAL A 109 4.92 4.00 1.25
C VAL A 109 6.39 3.72 0.91
N GLU A 110 6.67 2.66 0.15
CA GLU A 110 8.06 2.35 -0.25
C GLU A 110 8.64 3.43 -1.14
N ALA A 111 7.83 4.03 -2.01
CA ALA A 111 8.25 5.11 -2.89
C ALA A 111 8.55 6.42 -2.15
N THR A 112 8.13 6.59 -0.89
CA THR A 112 8.39 7.80 -0.09
C THR A 112 9.64 7.69 0.77
N VAL A 113 10.14 6.47 1.03
CA VAL A 113 11.36 6.25 1.80
C VAL A 113 12.54 6.94 1.12
N GLY A 114 13.25 7.78 1.88
CA GLY A 114 14.45 8.48 1.40
C GLY A 114 14.19 9.72 0.56
N LYS A 115 12.93 10.20 0.44
CA LYS A 115 12.56 11.41 -0.31
C LYS A 115 12.10 12.57 0.58
N THR A 116 12.29 12.46 1.88
CA THR A 116 11.84 13.45 2.86
C THR A 116 12.84 14.58 3.01
N ALA A 117 12.37 15.82 2.95
CA ALA A 117 13.18 16.98 3.27
C ALA A 117 13.37 17.09 4.79
N GLU A 118 14.45 17.77 5.21
CA GLU A 118 14.74 18.01 6.61
C GLU A 118 13.61 18.83 7.26
N GLY A 119 13.07 18.34 8.38
CA GLY A 119 11.99 18.96 9.14
C GLY A 119 10.59 18.42 8.83
N ASP A 120 10.43 17.66 7.75
CA ASP A 120 9.15 17.07 7.34
C ASP A 120 8.95 15.62 7.84
N GLU A 121 9.97 15.04 8.49
CA GLU A 121 10.01 13.62 8.84
C GLU A 121 8.85 13.23 9.74
N ALA A 122 8.39 14.12 10.62
CA ALA A 122 7.24 13.84 11.46
C ALA A 122 6.01 13.54 10.60
N GLU A 123 5.57 14.47 9.75
CA GLU A 123 4.33 14.28 9.00
C GLU A 123 4.45 13.10 8.02
N VAL A 124 5.63 12.88 7.42
CA VAL A 124 5.86 11.66 6.62
C VAL A 124 5.70 10.40 7.46
N ASN A 125 6.26 10.34 8.67
CA ASN A 125 6.09 9.20 9.56
C ASN A 125 4.62 9.01 10.01
N ALA A 126 3.84 10.08 10.15
CA ALA A 126 2.39 9.98 10.42
C ALA A 126 1.65 9.32 9.25
N ALA A 127 1.95 9.73 8.01
CA ALA A 127 1.36 9.13 6.81
C ALA A 127 1.72 7.64 6.67
N ILE A 128 3.00 7.31 6.86
CA ILE A 128 3.49 5.93 6.80
C ILE A 128 2.86 5.07 7.89
N ALA A 129 2.80 5.56 9.13
CA ALA A 129 2.21 4.83 10.24
C ALA A 129 0.76 4.45 9.97
N TYR A 130 -0.03 5.40 9.47
CA TYR A 130 -1.43 5.17 9.15
C TYR A 130 -1.62 4.25 7.95
N ALA A 131 -0.83 4.42 6.88
CA ALA A 131 -0.88 3.56 5.71
C ALA A 131 -0.53 2.09 6.03
N CYS A 132 0.55 1.87 6.79
CA CYS A 132 0.92 0.53 7.26
C CYS A 132 -0.13 -0.07 8.21
N PHE A 133 -0.80 0.76 9.03
CA PHE A 133 -1.92 0.29 9.87
C PHE A 133 -3.07 -0.25 9.02
N LEU A 134 -3.49 0.48 7.98
CA LEU A 134 -4.58 0.07 7.09
C LEU A 134 -4.26 -1.21 6.30
N GLU A 135 -3.00 -1.40 5.90
CA GLU A 135 -2.53 -2.61 5.21
C GLU A 135 -2.25 -3.78 6.19
N GLY A 136 -2.37 -3.56 7.50
CA GLY A 136 -2.14 -4.56 8.54
C GLY A 136 -0.66 -4.83 8.83
N GLU A 137 0.26 -4.00 8.34
CA GLU A 137 1.70 -4.09 8.61
C GLU A 137 2.05 -3.45 9.96
N ARG A 138 1.64 -4.13 11.04
CA ARG A 138 1.70 -3.62 12.40
C ARG A 138 3.08 -3.14 12.84
N ASP A 139 4.14 -3.91 12.60
CA ASP A 139 5.48 -3.58 13.08
C ASP A 139 6.03 -2.33 12.40
N ARG A 140 5.77 -2.19 11.08
CA ARG A 140 6.10 -0.99 10.32
C ARG A 140 5.28 0.22 10.78
N ALA A 141 3.99 0.03 11.03
CA ALA A 141 3.12 1.06 11.57
C ALA A 141 3.60 1.56 12.95
N GLN A 142 3.95 0.64 13.86
CA GLN A 142 4.49 0.96 15.18
C GLN A 142 5.83 1.68 15.10
N THR A 143 6.72 1.23 14.20
CA THR A 143 8.04 1.85 13.99
C THR A 143 7.89 3.29 13.50
N ALA A 144 7.06 3.52 12.49
CA ALA A 144 6.80 4.87 11.97
C ALA A 144 6.10 5.75 13.03
N LEU A 145 5.14 5.21 13.77
CA LEU A 145 4.46 5.95 14.83
C LEU A 145 5.42 6.35 15.97
N GLY A 146 6.38 5.47 16.30
CA GLY A 146 7.43 5.76 17.26
C GLY A 146 8.33 6.93 16.81
N LYS A 147 8.74 6.92 15.54
CA LYS A 147 9.52 8.03 14.95
C LYS A 147 8.74 9.34 14.95
N TYR A 148 7.46 9.30 14.58
CA TYR A 148 6.58 10.47 14.69
C TYR A 148 6.55 11.02 16.12
N ALA A 149 6.32 10.15 17.11
CA ALA A 149 6.21 10.54 18.51
C ALA A 149 7.53 11.10 19.08
N GLN A 150 8.68 10.65 18.58
CA GLN A 150 9.98 11.23 18.96
C GLN A 150 10.14 12.68 18.46
N LEU A 151 9.61 12.99 17.28
CA LEU A 151 9.75 14.30 16.64
C LEU A 151 8.69 15.32 17.09
N ARG A 152 7.45 14.88 17.32
CA ARG A 152 6.30 15.75 17.67
C ARG A 152 5.79 15.58 19.10
N GLY A 153 6.28 14.58 19.83
CA GLY A 153 5.72 14.17 21.11
C GLY A 153 4.48 13.27 20.95
N SER A 154 3.92 12.87 22.10
CA SER A 154 2.72 12.02 22.14
C SER A 154 1.45 12.86 22.13
N ASP A 155 0.76 12.93 21.00
CA ASP A 155 -0.53 13.62 20.84
C ASP A 155 -1.72 12.64 20.79
N ALA A 156 -2.92 13.13 20.45
CA ALA A 156 -4.11 12.28 20.28
C ALA A 156 -3.91 11.20 19.21
N PHE A 157 -3.33 11.58 18.06
CA PHE A 157 -3.07 10.66 16.97
C PHE A 157 -2.19 9.48 17.41
N VAL A 158 -1.12 9.74 18.15
CA VAL A 158 -0.25 8.69 18.71
C VAL A 158 -1.02 7.76 19.65
N ARG A 159 -1.77 8.33 20.59
CA ARG A 159 -2.50 7.53 21.60
C ARG A 159 -3.54 6.63 20.93
N ASP A 160 -4.29 7.17 20.00
CA ASP A 160 -5.43 6.47 19.41
C ASP A 160 -4.98 5.45 18.37
N LEU A 161 -4.00 5.78 17.52
CA LEU A 161 -3.43 4.80 16.58
C LEU A 161 -2.70 3.68 17.33
N LYS A 162 -2.00 3.98 18.44
CA LYS A 162 -1.39 2.95 19.30
C LYS A 162 -2.44 2.05 19.93
N ALA A 163 -3.56 2.60 20.39
CA ALA A 163 -4.68 1.81 20.93
C ALA A 163 -5.37 0.95 19.86
N ALA A 164 -5.52 1.47 18.64
CA ALA A 164 -6.07 0.72 17.51
C ALA A 164 -5.14 -0.44 17.12
N LEU A 165 -3.84 -0.17 17.01
CA LEU A 165 -2.82 -1.21 16.79
C LEU A 165 -2.92 -2.27 17.89
N ALA A 166 -3.04 -1.92 19.17
CA ALA A 166 -3.18 -2.88 20.28
C ALA A 166 -4.34 -3.87 20.13
N LYS A 167 -5.47 -3.45 19.55
CA LYS A 167 -6.72 -4.23 19.45
C LYS A 167 -6.75 -5.22 18.29
N VAL A 168 -6.03 -4.95 17.20
CA VAL A 168 -5.98 -5.87 16.05
C VAL A 168 -5.12 -7.07 16.45
N PRO A 169 -5.64 -8.31 16.55
CA PRO A 169 -4.78 -9.46 16.78
C PRO A 169 -3.76 -9.53 15.64
N ALA A 170 -2.48 -9.71 15.97
CA ALA A 170 -1.44 -9.86 14.97
C ALA A 170 -1.92 -10.89 13.95
N LYS A 171 -2.06 -10.50 12.69
CA LYS A 171 -2.22 -11.49 11.63
C LYS A 171 -1.02 -12.39 11.80
N ALA A 172 -1.26 -13.65 12.19
CA ALA A 172 -0.21 -14.64 12.25
C ALA A 172 0.53 -14.52 10.93
N THR A 173 1.76 -14.01 11.02
CA THR A 173 2.75 -14.20 9.97
C THR A 173 2.60 -15.66 9.61
N ALA A 174 2.27 -15.92 8.34
CA ALA A 174 2.12 -17.27 7.83
C ALA A 174 3.22 -18.09 8.48
N ALA A 175 2.82 -19.05 9.32
CA ALA A 175 3.72 -19.95 9.98
C ALA A 175 4.75 -20.34 8.93
N ALA A 176 6.02 -20.10 9.24
CA ALA A 176 7.11 -20.60 8.43
C ALA A 176 6.72 -22.03 8.05
N ALA A 177 6.44 -22.24 6.77
CA ALA A 177 6.22 -23.56 6.26
C ALA A 177 7.44 -24.36 6.75
N PRO A 178 7.24 -25.50 7.46
CA PRO A 178 8.36 -26.29 7.91
C PRO A 178 9.23 -26.54 6.68
N ALA A 179 10.50 -26.15 6.80
CA ALA A 179 11.49 -26.29 5.74
C ALA A 179 11.31 -27.66 5.09
N ALA A 180 10.97 -27.66 3.80
CA ALA A 180 10.94 -28.89 3.03
C ALA A 180 12.30 -29.58 3.21
N PRO A 181 12.34 -30.88 3.53
CA PRO A 181 13.60 -31.58 3.69
C PRO A 181 14.43 -31.46 2.40
N PRO A 182 15.77 -31.33 2.50
CA PRO A 182 16.62 -31.18 1.33
C PRO A 182 16.43 -32.38 0.40
N ALA A 183 16.21 -32.09 -0.89
CA ALA A 183 16.13 -33.11 -1.93
C ALA A 183 17.42 -33.97 -1.91
N PRO A 184 17.33 -35.31 -2.02
CA PRO A 184 18.51 -36.14 -2.05
C PRO A 184 19.36 -35.84 -3.29
N ALA A 185 20.67 -35.69 -3.05
CA ALA A 185 21.67 -35.49 -4.10
C ALA A 185 21.57 -36.60 -5.15
N ALA A 186 21.37 -36.22 -6.41
CA ALA A 186 21.42 -37.13 -7.53
C ALA A 186 22.83 -37.73 -7.63
N ALA A 187 22.92 -39.05 -7.47
CA ALA A 187 24.15 -39.80 -7.70
C ALA A 187 24.53 -39.76 -9.20
N PRO A 188 25.83 -39.77 -9.54
CA PRO A 188 26.28 -39.80 -10.92
C PRO A 188 25.89 -41.12 -11.58
N VAL A 189 25.14 -41.05 -12.68
CA VAL A 189 24.82 -42.22 -13.50
C VAL A 189 26.10 -42.67 -14.20
N ALA A 190 26.53 -43.88 -13.88
CA ALA A 190 27.67 -44.54 -14.51
C ALA A 190 27.41 -44.77 -16.01
N TYR A 191 28.36 -44.30 -16.81
CA TYR A 191 28.46 -44.53 -18.25
C TYR A 191 28.63 -46.04 -18.51
N ARG A 192 27.74 -46.63 -19.34
CA ARG A 192 27.92 -47.99 -19.86
C ARG A 192 27.94 -47.91 -21.39
N GLY A 193 29.10 -48.23 -21.94
CA GLY A 193 29.44 -48.08 -23.35
C GLY A 193 28.59 -48.91 -24.31
N GLY A 194 28.52 -48.39 -25.53
CA GLY A 194 28.14 -49.08 -26.75
C GLY A 194 28.97 -48.51 -27.90
N ASP A 195 29.69 -49.41 -28.57
CA ASP A 195 30.77 -49.22 -29.55
C ASP A 195 30.36 -48.60 -30.91
N PRO A 196 31.33 -48.23 -31.78
CA PRO A 196 31.19 -47.16 -32.75
C PRO A 196 30.68 -47.64 -34.12
N VAL A 197 29.99 -46.76 -34.84
CA VAL A 197 29.80 -46.91 -36.29
C VAL A 197 30.39 -45.71 -37.02
N ARG A 198 31.31 -46.07 -37.91
CA ARG A 198 32.14 -45.24 -38.77
C ARG A 198 31.35 -44.85 -40.02
N ALA A 199 31.50 -43.59 -40.43
CA ALA A 199 31.81 -43.13 -41.78
C ALA A 199 30.96 -41.94 -42.24
N GLY A 200 31.65 -40.84 -42.52
CA GLY A 200 31.44 -40.15 -43.78
C GLY A 200 30.92 -38.71 -43.73
N VAL A 201 31.81 -37.82 -44.17
CA VAL A 201 31.53 -36.69 -45.07
C VAL A 201 31.37 -35.30 -44.43
N ARG A 202 32.51 -34.59 -44.49
CA ARG A 202 32.76 -33.19 -44.87
C ARG A 202 32.41 -32.03 -43.90
N PHE A 203 33.50 -31.45 -43.40
CA PHE A 203 33.72 -30.04 -43.12
C PHE A 203 33.07 -29.11 -44.15
N VAL A 204 32.30 -28.13 -43.65
CA VAL A 204 32.20 -26.78 -44.20
C VAL A 204 32.00 -25.83 -43.00
N GLU A 205 33.04 -25.07 -42.64
CA GLU A 205 32.87 -23.82 -41.89
C GLU A 205 32.28 -22.77 -42.83
N PRO A 206 31.50 -21.81 -42.30
CA PRO A 206 31.77 -20.45 -42.73
C PRO A 206 31.82 -19.45 -41.56
N GLU A 207 33.00 -18.85 -41.47
CA GLU A 207 33.25 -17.41 -41.32
C GLU A 207 32.46 -16.61 -40.29
N VAL A 208 33.18 -16.33 -39.21
CA VAL A 208 33.10 -15.08 -38.43
C VAL A 208 33.15 -13.88 -39.37
N ARG A 209 32.09 -13.05 -39.42
CA ARG A 209 32.17 -11.68 -39.95
C ARG A 209 32.42 -10.68 -38.83
N PRO A 210 33.39 -9.76 -38.99
CA PRO A 210 33.71 -8.74 -38.00
C PRO A 210 32.87 -7.46 -38.14
N ARG A 211 32.94 -6.68 -37.05
CA ARG A 211 32.53 -5.29 -36.82
C ARG A 211 32.71 -4.29 -37.98
N GLY A 212 31.86 -3.26 -37.94
CA GLY A 212 31.98 -1.97 -38.66
C GLY A 212 30.86 -1.82 -39.70
N GLU A 213 30.21 -0.67 -39.94
CA GLU A 213 30.48 0.73 -39.63
C GLU A 213 29.16 1.53 -39.68
N ILE A 214 29.11 2.56 -38.82
CA ILE A 214 28.67 3.95 -39.04
C ILE A 214 27.95 4.24 -40.37
N LEU A 215 26.77 4.88 -40.31
CA LEU A 215 26.41 5.99 -41.20
C LEU A 215 25.30 6.85 -40.59
N ALA A 216 25.69 8.08 -40.25
CA ALA A 216 24.80 9.21 -40.00
C ALA A 216 24.26 9.74 -41.34
N LYS A 217 23.00 10.18 -41.32
CA LYS A 217 22.48 11.33 -42.07
C LYS A 217 21.40 12.01 -41.23
#